data_AF-A0A2E4JWY6-F1
#
_entry.id   AF-A0A2E4JWY6-F1
#
_cell.length_a   1.000
_cell.length_b   1.000
_cell.length_c   1.000
_cell.angle_alpha   90.00
_cell.angle_beta   90.00
_cell.angle_gamma   90.00
#
_symmetry.space_group_name_H-M   'P 1'
#
loop_
_entity.id
_entity.type
_entity.pdbx_description
1 polymer ?
#
loop_
_entity_poly.entity_id
_entity_poly.type
_entity_poly.pdbx_seq_one_letter_code
_entity_poly.pdbx_strand_id
1 'polypeptide(L)'
;TASALGFDHDRTLLRPMTTGGDLESMWERAGLEQIEEDSISMRFEYENFEDYWSSFLSGDGTPGSMVMGLAPEHRATLQEQVRHVFLSGKPDGFRSFLASAWICKGIVPETT
;
A
#
# COMPACT_ATOMS: atom_id res chain seq x y z
N THR A 1 10.07 -15.02 13.08
CA THR A 1 10.14 -13.55 13.26
C THR A 1 10.37 -12.90 11.90
N ALA A 2 10.08 -11.62 11.70
CA ALA A 2 10.18 -10.97 10.38
C ALA A 2 11.56 -11.12 9.70
N SER A 3 12.65 -11.24 10.47
CA SER A 3 13.99 -11.58 9.95
C SER A 3 14.08 -12.95 9.26
N ALA A 4 13.30 -13.95 9.71
CA ALA A 4 13.28 -15.28 9.09
C ALA A 4 12.64 -15.28 7.69
N LEU A 5 11.94 -14.20 7.33
CA LEU A 5 11.34 -14.01 6.00
C LEU A 5 12.17 -13.08 5.10
N GLY A 6 13.39 -12.70 5.52
CA GLY A 6 14.27 -11.83 4.73
C GLY A 6 13.86 -10.35 4.74
N PHE A 7 13.00 -9.92 5.67
CA PHE A 7 12.69 -8.50 5.82
C PHE A 7 13.80 -7.78 6.60
N ASP A 8 14.46 -6.84 5.92
CA ASP A 8 15.36 -5.88 6.53
C ASP A 8 14.59 -4.99 7.51
N HIS A 9 15.03 -4.98 8.77
CA HIS A 9 14.41 -4.22 9.85
C HIS A 9 14.68 -2.70 9.72
N ASP A 10 15.76 -2.32 9.01
CA ASP A 10 16.16 -0.93 8.80
C ASP A 10 15.47 -0.28 7.59
N ARG A 11 14.71 -1.05 6.81
CA ARG A 11 13.97 -0.50 5.67
C ARG A 11 12.77 0.29 6.17
N THR A 12 12.87 1.62 6.13
CA THR A 12 11.74 2.52 6.41
C THR A 12 10.56 2.14 5.50
N LEU A 13 9.47 1.65 6.11
CA LEU A 13 8.24 1.32 5.38
C LEU A 13 7.47 2.58 4.96
N LEU A 14 7.70 3.70 5.64
CA LEU A 14 7.24 5.02 5.23
C LEU A 14 8.07 5.46 4.03
N ARG A 15 7.42 5.55 2.87
CA ARG A 15 8.01 6.12 1.67
C ARG A 15 7.75 7.63 1.67
N PRO A 16 8.59 8.43 0.98
CA PRO A 16 8.24 9.82 0.72
C PRO A 16 6.82 9.92 0.15
N MET A 17 6.07 10.96 0.51
CA MET A 17 4.70 11.21 0.03
C MET A 17 3.65 10.26 0.62
N THR A 18 3.91 9.69 1.80
CA THR A 18 2.94 8.81 2.49
C THR A 18 2.40 9.42 3.78
N THR A 19 2.88 10.61 4.17
CA THR A 19 2.37 11.39 5.30
C THR A 19 1.81 12.73 4.85
N GLY A 20 0.87 13.27 5.63
CA GLY A 20 0.26 14.58 5.34
C GLY A 20 1.30 15.70 5.35
N GLY A 21 1.21 16.61 4.38
CA GLY A 21 2.12 17.71 4.10
C GLY A 21 3.30 17.33 3.19
N ASP A 22 3.55 16.04 2.94
CA ASP A 22 4.67 15.61 2.11
C ASP A 22 4.49 16.03 0.65
N LEU A 23 3.27 15.91 0.10
CA LEU A 23 3.00 16.24 -1.29
C LEU A 23 3.00 17.75 -1.48
N GLU A 24 2.38 18.49 -0.56
CA GLU A 24 2.42 19.96 -0.54
C GLU A 24 3.86 20.47 -0.55
N SER A 25 4.66 20.03 0.44
CA SER A 25 6.07 20.42 0.56
C SER A 25 6.88 20.07 -0.69
N MET A 26 6.57 18.94 -1.35
CA MET A 26 7.24 18.56 -2.58
C MET A 26 6.89 19.49 -3.74
N TRP A 27 5.62 19.85 -3.89
CA TRP A 27 5.14 20.70 -4.99
C TRP A 27 5.62 22.14 -4.81
N GLU A 28 5.69 22.64 -3.58
CA GLU A 28 6.28 23.94 -3.26
C GLU A 28 7.75 24.01 -3.69
N ARG A 29 8.54 22.98 -3.36
CA ARG A 29 9.95 22.89 -3.80
C ARG A 29 10.10 22.79 -5.31
N ALA A 30 9.08 22.29 -6.01
CA ALA A 30 9.05 22.24 -7.47
C ALA A 30 8.58 23.58 -8.10
N GLY A 31 8.18 24.56 -7.29
CA GLY A 31 7.77 25.89 -7.75
C GLY A 31 6.31 25.99 -8.19
N LEU A 32 5.46 25.04 -7.79
CA LEU A 32 4.01 25.16 -8.01
C LEU A 32 3.41 26.13 -6.99
N GLU A 33 2.28 26.73 -7.36
CA GLU A 33 1.53 27.69 -6.55
C GLU A 33 0.10 27.21 -6.29
N GLN A 34 -0.61 27.85 -5.34
CA GLN A 34 -1.99 27.52 -4.96
C GLN A 34 -2.19 26.02 -4.68
N ILE A 35 -1.26 25.46 -3.90
CA ILE A 35 -1.22 24.05 -3.61
C ILE A 35 -2.27 23.72 -2.54
N GLU A 36 -3.05 22.67 -2.78
CA GLU A 36 -4.00 22.12 -1.83
C GLU A 36 -3.75 20.61 -1.72
N GLU A 37 -3.48 20.14 -0.50
CA GLU A 37 -3.39 18.71 -0.17
C GLU A 37 -4.64 18.26 0.57
N ASP A 38 -5.12 17.05 0.26
CA ASP A 38 -6.21 16.40 0.99
C ASP A 38 -5.96 14.87 1.01
N SER A 39 -6.82 14.13 1.69
CA SER A 39 -6.86 12.67 1.64
C SER A 39 -8.16 12.18 1.01
N ILE A 40 -8.06 11.20 0.13
CA ILE A 40 -9.21 10.45 -0.37
C ILE A 40 -9.20 9.06 0.24
N SER A 41 -10.38 8.54 0.58
CA SER A 41 -10.54 7.18 1.09
C SER A 41 -11.51 6.40 0.21
N MET A 42 -11.13 5.17 -0.12
CA MET A 42 -11.92 4.23 -0.92
C MET A 42 -11.90 2.85 -0.28
N ARG A 43 -12.89 2.02 -0.61
CA ARG A 43 -12.97 0.64 -0.12
C ARG A 43 -12.58 -0.33 -1.22
N PHE A 44 -11.71 -1.26 -0.88
CA PHE A 44 -11.42 -2.43 -1.71
C PHE A 44 -12.26 -3.58 -1.22
N GLU A 45 -13.06 -4.11 -2.12
CA GLU A 45 -14.00 -5.18 -1.87
C GLU A 45 -13.45 -6.45 -2.49
N TYR A 46 -13.43 -7.52 -1.70
CA TYR A 46 -12.95 -8.83 -2.11
C TYR A 46 -14.01 -9.87 -1.82
N GLU A 47 -14.29 -10.75 -2.77
CA GLU A 47 -15.35 -11.76 -2.65
C GLU A 47 -15.01 -12.83 -1.60
N ASN A 48 -13.73 -13.18 -1.48
CA ASN A 48 -13.21 -14.20 -0.58
C ASN A 48 -11.67 -14.06 -0.46
N PHE A 49 -11.03 -14.97 0.27
CA PHE A 49 -9.58 -14.94 0.46
C PHE A 49 -8.78 -15.10 -0.84
N GLU A 50 -9.24 -15.92 -1.78
CA GLU A 50 -8.50 -16.15 -3.02
C GLU A 50 -8.43 -14.88 -3.87
N ASP A 51 -9.55 -14.18 -3.99
CA ASP A 51 -9.63 -12.87 -4.64
C ASP A 51 -8.67 -11.87 -4.00
N TYR A 52 -8.70 -11.77 -2.66
CA TYR A 52 -7.76 -10.94 -1.90
C TYR A 52 -6.30 -11.32 -2.13
N TRP A 53 -5.95 -12.60 -2.04
CA TRP A 53 -4.56 -13.07 -2.17
C TRP A 53 -4.02 -12.89 -3.59
N SER A 54 -4.87 -13.09 -4.61
CA SER A 54 -4.49 -12.95 -6.01
C SER A 54 -3.99 -11.54 -6.36
N SER A 55 -4.48 -10.51 -5.67
CA SER A 55 -4.06 -9.11 -5.85
C SER A 55 -2.56 -8.88 -5.59
N PHE A 56 -1.93 -9.71 -4.76
CA PHE A 56 -0.49 -9.62 -4.47
C PHE A 56 0.36 -10.37 -5.49
N LEU A 57 -0.22 -11.31 -6.24
CA LEU A 57 0.53 -12.20 -7.13
C LEU A 57 0.93 -11.56 -8.45
N SER A 58 0.28 -10.46 -8.85
CA SER A 58 0.73 -9.64 -9.98
C SER A 58 2.11 -9.01 -9.75
N GLY A 59 2.55 -8.89 -8.50
CA GLY A 59 3.82 -8.25 -8.14
C GLY A 59 3.76 -6.72 -8.11
N ASP A 60 2.59 -6.14 -8.36
CA ASP A 60 2.40 -4.70 -8.41
C ASP A 60 2.51 -4.06 -7.02
N GLY A 61 3.13 -2.88 -7.00
CA GLY A 61 3.35 -2.12 -5.77
C GLY A 61 4.30 -2.79 -4.78
N THR A 62 4.46 -2.15 -3.62
CA THR A 62 5.39 -2.62 -2.58
C THR A 62 4.96 -3.96 -1.98
N PRO A 63 3.68 -4.17 -1.60
CA PRO A 63 3.27 -5.45 -1.03
C PRO A 63 3.38 -6.60 -2.03
N GLY A 64 2.96 -6.41 -3.29
CA GLY A 64 3.04 -7.44 -4.33
C GLY A 64 4.49 -7.85 -4.64
N SER A 65 5.38 -6.86 -4.85
CA SER A 65 6.81 -7.14 -5.08
C SER A 65 7.47 -7.87 -3.91
N MET A 66 7.10 -7.57 -2.66
CA MET A 66 7.59 -8.29 -1.49
C MET A 66 7.11 -9.75 -1.49
N VAL A 67 5.83 -10.00 -1.77
CA VAL A 67 5.27 -11.36 -1.86
C VAL A 67 5.93 -12.17 -2.98
N MET A 68 6.13 -11.56 -4.14
CA MET A 68 6.73 -12.22 -5.30
C MET A 68 8.25 -12.43 -5.20
N GLY A 69 8.93 -11.64 -4.37
CA GLY A 69 10.36 -11.81 -4.08
C GLY A 69 10.67 -12.94 -3.09
N LEU A 70 9.67 -13.51 -2.42
CA LEU A 70 9.87 -14.62 -1.49
C LEU A 70 10.10 -15.95 -2.23
N ALA A 71 10.94 -16.81 -1.65
CA ALA A 71 11.03 -18.20 -2.07
C ALA A 71 9.65 -18.89 -1.95
N PRO A 72 9.32 -19.85 -2.82
CA PRO A 72 7.99 -20.47 -2.87
C PRO A 72 7.48 -20.99 -1.51
N GLU A 73 8.34 -21.61 -0.72
CA GLU A 73 8.06 -22.14 0.63
C GLU A 73 7.73 -21.03 1.64
N HIS A 74 8.42 -19.89 1.56
CA HIS A 74 8.14 -18.73 2.41
C HIS A 74 6.85 -18.03 2.00
N ARG A 75 6.57 -17.96 0.69
CA ARG A 75 5.30 -17.41 0.18
C ARG A 75 4.11 -18.27 0.58
N ALA A 76 4.23 -19.60 0.52
CA ALA A 76 3.19 -20.51 1.00
C ALA A 76 2.92 -20.35 2.50
N THR A 77 4.00 -20.23 3.30
CA THR A 77 3.87 -19.96 4.74
C THR A 77 3.18 -18.62 5.00
N LEU A 78 3.56 -17.57 4.26
CA LEU A 78 2.93 -16.26 4.36
C LEU A 78 1.45 -16.31 3.99
N GLN A 79 1.09 -16.99 2.89
CA GLN A 79 -0.29 -17.15 2.44
C GLN A 79 -1.17 -17.75 3.54
N GLU A 80 -0.69 -18.79 4.23
CA GLU A 80 -1.43 -19.43 5.32
C GLU A 80 -1.64 -18.49 6.52
N GLN A 81 -0.61 -17.74 6.92
CA GLN A 81 -0.73 -16.76 8.00
C GLN A 81 -1.69 -15.62 7.63
N VAL A 82 -1.61 -15.12 6.39
CA VAL A 82 -2.52 -14.08 5.90
C VAL A 82 -3.95 -14.61 5.82
N ARG A 83 -4.15 -15.87 5.40
CA ARG A 83 -5.48 -16.53 5.41
C ARG A 83 -6.06 -16.58 6.81
N HIS A 84 -5.28 -17.01 7.80
CA HIS A 84 -5.70 -17.03 9.19
C HIS A 84 -6.18 -15.65 9.68
N VAL A 85 -5.42 -14.59 9.35
CA VAL A 85 -5.78 -13.21 9.72
C VAL A 85 -7.01 -12.71 8.97
N PHE A 86 -7.11 -12.96 7.66
CA PHE A 86 -8.26 -12.57 6.82
C PHE A 86 -9.57 -13.20 7.31
N LEU A 87 -9.51 -14.48 7.70
CA LEU A 87 -10.66 -15.21 8.23
C LEU A 87 -11.04 -14.68 9.62
N SER A 88 -10.07 -14.42 10.50
CA SER A 88 -10.31 -13.88 11.86
C SER A 88 -11.39 -14.67 12.63
N GLY A 89 -11.35 -16.00 12.53
CA GLY A 89 -12.32 -16.91 13.14
C GLY A 89 -13.71 -16.93 12.49
N LYS A 90 -13.91 -16.24 11.36
CA LYS A 90 -15.15 -16.25 10.58
C LYS A 90 -15.00 -17.11 9.32
N PRO A 91 -16.11 -17.58 8.72
CA PRO A 91 -16.08 -18.21 7.41
C PRO A 91 -15.45 -17.31 6.35
N ASP A 92 -14.90 -17.95 5.32
CA ASP A 92 -14.45 -17.25 4.12
C ASP A 92 -15.64 -16.57 3.42
N GLY A 93 -15.36 -15.50 2.70
CA GLY A 93 -16.35 -14.69 2.01
C GLY A 93 -16.00 -13.21 2.06
N PHE A 94 -16.99 -12.39 1.71
CA PHE A 94 -16.79 -10.97 1.42
C PHE A 94 -16.03 -10.23 2.52
N ARG A 95 -15.03 -9.42 2.12
CA ARG A 95 -14.32 -8.47 2.98
C ARG A 95 -14.19 -7.13 2.28
N SER A 96 -14.20 -6.06 3.08
CA SER A 96 -13.99 -4.70 2.60
C SER A 96 -12.90 -4.03 3.44
N PHE A 97 -11.82 -3.61 2.79
CA PHE A 97 -10.70 -2.91 3.41
C PHE A 97 -10.68 -1.44 2.99
N LEU A 98 -10.45 -0.54 3.94
CA LEU A 98 -10.29 0.87 3.65
C LEU A 98 -8.87 1.13 3.14
N ALA A 99 -8.76 1.76 2.00
CA ALA A 99 -7.51 2.34 1.48
C ALA A 99 -7.66 3.86 1.47
N SER A 100 -6.62 4.55 1.94
CA SER A 100 -6.55 6.01 1.91
C SER A 100 -5.30 6.44 1.14
N ALA A 101 -5.41 7.53 0.41
CA ALA A 101 -4.32 8.12 -0.35
C ALA A 101 -4.30 9.63 -0.12
N TRP A 102 -3.10 10.19 -0.03
CA TRP A 102 -2.90 11.63 -0.11
C TRP A 102 -3.01 12.07 -1.57
N ILE A 103 -3.72 13.17 -1.80
CA ILE A 103 -3.89 13.80 -3.10
C ILE A 103 -3.44 15.26 -3.00
N CYS A 104 -2.92 15.79 -4.09
CA CYS A 104 -2.45 17.16 -4.15
C CYS A 104 -2.79 17.76 -5.51
N LYS A 105 -3.19 19.04 -5.51
CA LYS A 105 -3.40 19.84 -6.73
C LYS A 105 -2.72 21.21 -6.54
N GLY A 106 -2.44 21.89 -7.64
CA GLY A 106 -1.70 23.15 -7.68
C GLY A 106 -1.57 23.66 -9.11
N ILE A 107 -1.01 24.85 -9.27
CA ILE A 107 -0.92 25.58 -10.54
C ILE A 107 0.55 25.83 -10.88
N VAL A 108 0.90 25.73 -12.16
CA VAL A 108 2.22 26.14 -12.66
C VAL A 108 2.21 27.67 -12.83
N PRO A 109 3.17 28.41 -12.27
CA PRO A 109 3.24 29.85 -12.44
C PRO A 109 3.35 30.23 -13.92
N GLU A 110 2.65 31.29 -14.33
CA GLU A 110 2.81 31.87 -15.67
C GLU A 110 4.22 32.46 -15.79
N THR A 111 5.01 31.97 -16.76
CA THR A 111 6.32 32.54 -17.04
C THR A 111 6.14 33.95 -17.60
N THR A 112 6.44 34.97 -16.79
CA THR A 112 6.56 36.37 -17.27
C THR A 112 7.92 36.60 -17.91
#